data_AF-A0AAX3NWV1-F1
#
_entry.id   AF-A0AAX3NWV1-F1
#
_cell.length_a   1.000
_cell.length_b   1.000
_cell.length_c   1.000
_cell.angle_alpha   90.00
_cell.angle_beta   90.00
_cell.angle_gamma   90.00
#
_symmetry.space_group_name_H-M   'P 1'
#
loop_
_entity.id
_entity.type
_entity.pdbx_description
1 polymer ?
#
loop_
_entity_poly.entity_id
_entity_poly.type
_entity_poly.pdbx_seq_one_letter_code
_entity_poly.pdbx_strand_id
1 'polypeptide(L)'
;MNIYNSPVTKIAFWVIVIGGAACLLIPLFAPLLPLQYLKGYGEIGDVLGGISSPFVQILGSVLLFLVLKAQIDANGILHQQIEKEYTKEQLRHELNQLHELREFR
;
A
#
# COMPACT_ATOMS: atom_id res chain seq x y z
N MET A 1 9.16 11.88 11.28
CA MET A 1 7.84 11.35 11.68
C MET A 1 7.87 9.83 11.49
N ASN A 2 7.85 9.01 12.54
CA ASN A 2 7.92 7.55 12.41
C ASN A 2 6.55 6.98 11.99
N ILE A 3 6.35 6.84 10.68
CA ILE A 3 5.05 6.52 10.04
C ILE A 3 4.58 5.08 10.35
N TYR A 4 5.50 4.20 10.76
CA TYR A 4 5.19 2.82 11.15
C TYR A 4 4.36 2.72 12.42
N ASN A 5 4.36 3.74 13.28
CA ASN A 5 3.67 3.71 14.57
C ASN A 5 2.38 4.55 14.60
N SER A 6 1.77 4.81 13.43
CA SER A 6 0.48 5.50 13.37
C SER A 6 -0.67 4.52 13.71
N PRO A 7 -1.72 4.98 14.42
CA PRO A 7 -2.87 4.13 14.77
C PRO A 7 -3.55 3.54 13.52
N VAL A 8 -3.54 4.27 12.40
CA VAL A 8 -4.10 3.81 11.12
C VAL A 8 -3.33 2.62 10.55
N THR A 9 -1.99 2.65 10.60
CA THR A 9 -1.16 1.53 10.11
C THR A 9 -1.33 0.28 10.98
N LYS A 10 -1.53 0.44 12.29
CA LYS A 10 -1.83 -0.68 13.20
C LYS A 10 -3.19 -1.32 12.93
N ILE A 11 -4.22 -0.50 12.71
CA ILE A 11 -5.56 -0.98 12.36
C ILE A 11 -5.50 -1.71 11.01
N ALA A 12 -4.85 -1.11 10.01
CA ALA A 12 -4.68 -1.74 8.69
C ALA A 12 -3.98 -3.10 8.79
N PHE A 13 -2.93 -3.21 9.62
CA PHE A 13 -2.24 -4.48 9.86
C PHE A 13 -3.18 -5.55 10.43
N TRP A 14 -3.96 -5.21 11.47
CA TRP A 14 -4.92 -6.15 12.06
C TRP A 14 -6.05 -6.52 11.11
N VAL A 15 -6.54 -5.59 10.29
CA VAL A 15 -7.54 -5.88 9.25
C VAL A 15 -6.99 -6.87 8.22
N ILE A 16 -5.73 -6.73 7.83
CA ILE A 16 -5.07 -7.67 6.91
C ILE A 16 -4.92 -9.04 7.55
N VAL A 17 -4.44 -9.12 8.79
CA VAL A 17 -4.24 -10.39 9.51
C VAL A 17 -5.57 -11.11 9.72
N ILE A 18 -6.58 -10.41 10.24
CA ILE A 18 -7.89 -11.01 10.55
C ILE A 18 -8.65 -11.32 9.27
N GLY A 19 -8.69 -10.40 8.30
CA GLY A 19 -9.38 -10.61 7.03
C GLY A 19 -8.73 -11.72 6.19
N GLY A 20 -7.39 -11.76 6.16
CA GLY A 20 -6.64 -12.81 5.47
C GLY A 20 -6.84 -14.18 6.13
N ALA A 21 -6.80 -14.24 7.45
CA ALA A 21 -7.13 -15.45 8.20
C ALA A 21 -8.57 -15.89 7.94
N ALA A 22 -9.55 -14.97 7.95
CA ALA A 22 -10.94 -15.29 7.65
C ALA A 22 -11.11 -15.86 6.22
N CYS A 23 -10.43 -15.29 5.21
CA CYS A 23 -10.48 -15.80 3.84
C CYS A 23 -9.94 -17.23 3.70
N LEU A 24 -9.00 -17.65 4.55
CA LEU A 24 -8.44 -19.00 4.54
C LEU A 24 -9.21 -19.98 5.43
N LEU A 25 -9.59 -19.54 6.63
CA LEU A 25 -10.23 -20.39 7.64
C LEU A 25 -11.69 -20.69 7.30
N ILE A 26 -12.44 -19.72 6.73
CA ILE A 26 -13.85 -19.92 6.36
C ILE A 26 -14.02 -21.09 5.36
N PRO A 27 -13.33 -21.13 4.20
CA PRO A 27 -13.46 -22.24 3.28
C PRO A 27 -12.84 -23.54 3.83
N LEU A 28 -11.82 -23.46 4.69
CA LEU A 28 -11.18 -24.65 5.29
C LEU A 28 -12.10 -25.36 6.30
N PHE A 29 -12.87 -24.61 7.09
CA PHE A 29 -13.81 -25.16 8.07
C PHE A 29 -15.23 -25.37 7.52
N ALA A 30 -15.53 -24.84 6.33
CA ALA A 30 -16.83 -25.04 5.67
C ALA A 30 -17.25 -26.53 5.56
N PRO A 31 -16.38 -27.50 5.22
CA PRO A 31 -16.76 -28.91 5.11
C PRO A 31 -17.12 -29.57 6.45
N LEU A 32 -16.69 -29.00 7.59
CA LEU A 32 -16.99 -29.52 8.93
C LEU A 32 -18.38 -29.11 9.43
N LEU A 33 -19.01 -28.12 8.80
CA LEU A 33 -20.36 -27.69 9.12
C LEU A 33 -21.39 -28.61 8.43
N PRO A 34 -22.59 -28.78 9.00
CA PRO A 34 -23.67 -29.49 8.32
C PRO A 34 -24.18 -28.67 7.12
N LEU A 35 -23.45 -28.71 6.00
CA LEU A 35 -23.70 -27.97 4.75
C LEU A 35 -24.99 -28.41 4.02
N GLN A 36 -25.71 -29.40 4.55
CA GLN A 36 -27.00 -29.86 4.03
C GLN A 36 -28.06 -28.73 3.96
N TYR A 37 -27.97 -27.73 4.84
CA TYR A 37 -28.84 -26.54 4.80
C TYR A 37 -28.48 -25.56 3.67
N LEU A 38 -27.25 -25.60 3.15
CA LEU A 38 -26.75 -24.70 2.11
C LEU A 38 -27.11 -25.17 0.69
N LYS A 39 -27.50 -26.44 0.52
CA LYS A 39 -28.01 -26.95 -0.77
C LYS A 39 -29.25 -26.19 -1.26
N GLY A 40 -30.01 -25.57 -0.37
CA GLY A 40 -31.16 -24.73 -0.72
C GLY A 40 -30.81 -23.32 -1.21
N TYR A 41 -29.56 -22.90 -1.07
CA TYR A 41 -29.10 -21.53 -1.36
C TYR A 41 -28.25 -21.41 -2.63
N GLY A 42 -27.93 -22.52 -3.31
CA GLY A 42 -27.14 -22.55 -4.54
C GLY A 42 -25.96 -23.51 -4.45
N GLU A 43 -25.04 -23.41 -5.42
CA GLU A 43 -23.78 -24.16 -5.35
C GLU A 43 -23.00 -23.72 -4.11
N ILE A 44 -22.43 -24.69 -3.37
CA ILE A 44 -21.72 -24.41 -2.11
C ILE A 44 -20.60 -23.37 -2.32
N GLY A 45 -19.94 -23.41 -3.49
CA GLY A 45 -18.92 -22.45 -3.89
C GLY A 45 -19.44 -21.01 -3.98
N ASP A 46 -20.64 -20.79 -4.53
CA ASP A 46 -21.24 -19.47 -4.67
C ASP A 46 -21.64 -18.89 -3.32
N VAL A 47 -22.17 -19.70 -2.41
CA VAL A 47 -22.59 -19.23 -1.09
C VAL A 47 -21.37 -18.86 -0.23
N LEU A 48 -20.31 -19.67 -0.26
CA LEU A 48 -19.05 -19.36 0.43
C LEU A 48 -18.33 -18.16 -0.21
N GLY A 49 -18.37 -18.05 -1.54
CA GLY A 49 -17.87 -16.89 -2.29
C GLY A 49 -18.62 -15.60 -1.91
N GLY A 50 -19.95 -15.67 -1.80
CA GLY A 50 -20.78 -14.55 -1.36
C GLY A 50 -20.46 -14.08 0.05
N ILE A 51 -20.20 -15.00 0.99
CA ILE A 51 -19.82 -14.68 2.38
C ILE A 51 -18.42 -14.06 2.44
N SER A 52 -17.46 -14.58 1.64
CA SER A 52 -16.07 -14.09 1.64
C SER A 52 -15.89 -12.77 0.87
N SER A 53 -16.76 -12.47 -0.09
CA SER A 53 -16.65 -11.29 -0.97
C SER A 53 -16.50 -9.95 -0.23
N PRO A 54 -17.31 -9.60 0.80
CA PRO A 54 -17.12 -8.35 1.54
C PRO A 54 -15.75 -8.24 2.22
N PHE A 55 -15.21 -9.35 2.73
CA PHE A 55 -13.88 -9.38 3.36
C PHE A 55 -12.76 -9.14 2.35
N VAL A 56 -12.86 -9.79 1.19
CA VAL A 56 -11.90 -9.59 0.09
C VAL A 56 -11.93 -8.14 -0.40
N GLN A 57 -13.11 -7.53 -0.51
CA GLN A 57 -13.24 -6.12 -0.90
C GLN A 57 -12.61 -5.16 0.13
N ILE A 58 -12.83 -5.40 1.43
CA ILE A 58 -12.21 -4.61 2.50
C ILE A 58 -10.69 -4.78 2.48
N LEU A 59 -10.18 -6.00 2.36
CA LEU A 59 -8.75 -6.27 2.21
C LEU A 59 -8.16 -5.53 1.01
N GLY A 60 -8.81 -5.63 -0.16
CA GLY A 60 -8.37 -4.99 -1.39
C GLY A 60 -8.30 -3.47 -1.23
N SER A 61 -9.31 -2.83 -0.63
CA SER A 61 -9.31 -1.38 -0.41
C SER A 61 -8.24 -0.92 0.58
N VAL A 62 -7.99 -1.67 1.66
CA VAL A 62 -6.91 -1.37 2.63
C VAL A 62 -5.54 -1.49 1.98
N LEU A 63 -5.32 -2.55 1.19
CA LEU A 63 -4.08 -2.73 0.45
C LEU A 63 -3.85 -1.61 -0.56
N LEU A 64 -4.90 -1.24 -1.31
CA LEU A 64 -4.85 -0.12 -2.25
C LEU A 64 -4.48 1.19 -1.55
N PHE A 65 -5.08 1.46 -0.38
CA PHE A 65 -4.74 2.64 0.42
C PHE A 65 -3.26 2.66 0.84
N LEU A 66 -2.73 1.52 1.32
CA LEU A 66 -1.32 1.43 1.71
C LEU A 66 -0.38 1.64 0.53
N VAL A 67 -0.69 1.05 -0.63
CA VAL A 67 0.08 1.22 -1.86
C VAL A 67 0.09 2.68 -2.31
N LEU A 68 -1.07 3.34 -2.36
CA LEU A 68 -1.16 4.75 -2.73
C LEU A 68 -0.37 5.65 -1.76
N LYS A 69 -0.46 5.37 -0.47
CA LYS A 69 0.31 6.11 0.55
C LYS A 69 1.81 5.96 0.34
N ALA A 70 2.29 4.75 0.05
CA ALA A 70 3.70 4.50 -0.22
C ALA A 70 4.17 5.21 -1.51
N GLN A 71 3.34 5.25 -2.55
CA GLN A 71 3.64 5.98 -3.79
C GLN A 71 3.77 7.48 -3.56
N ILE A 72 2.85 8.08 -2.79
CA ILE A 72 2.92 9.51 -2.45
C ILE A 72 4.20 9.84 -1.69
N ASP A 73 4.58 9.00 -0.72
CA ASP A 73 5.80 9.19 0.06
C ASP A 73 7.06 9.08 -0.80
N ALA A 74 7.13 8.04 -1.66
CA ALA A 74 8.23 7.87 -2.61
C ALA A 74 8.37 9.07 -3.55
N ASN A 75 7.26 9.60 -4.05
CA ASN A 75 7.26 10.80 -4.90
C ASN A 75 7.75 12.03 -4.14
N GLY A 76 7.37 12.20 -2.87
CA GLY A 76 7.86 13.28 -2.02
C GLY A 76 9.38 13.22 -1.81
N ILE A 77 9.92 12.04 -1.52
CA ILE A 77 11.36 11.82 -1.34
C ILE A 77 12.11 12.09 -2.65
N LEU A 78 11.60 11.56 -3.78
CA LEU A 78 12.21 11.78 -5.09
C LEU A 78 12.24 13.27 -5.45
N HIS A 79 11.15 13.99 -5.20
CA HIS A 79 11.08 15.42 -5.50
C HIS A 79 12.11 16.23 -4.69
N GLN A 80 12.28 15.90 -3.40
CA GLN A 80 13.30 16.52 -2.55
C GLN A 80 14.73 16.20 -3.01
N GLN A 81 14.97 15.02 -3.58
CA GLN A 81 16.28 14.67 -4.14
C GLN A 81 16.57 15.50 -5.40
N ILE A 82 15.60 15.60 -6.30
CA ILE A 82 15.69 16.39 -7.53
C ILE A 82 15.96 17.86 -7.20
N GLU A 83 15.23 18.44 -6.24
CA GLU A 83 15.41 19.84 -5.85
C GLU A 83 16.83 20.10 -5.29
N LYS A 84 17.34 19.20 -4.45
CA LYS A 84 18.71 19.29 -3.92
C LYS A 84 19.77 19.16 -4.99
N GLU A 85 19.57 18.30 -5.99
CA GLU A 85 20.48 18.18 -7.13
C GLU A 85 20.45 19.44 -7.99
N TYR A 86 19.26 19.96 -8.29
CA TYR A 86 19.09 21.19 -9.06
C TYR A 86 19.80 22.38 -8.41
N THR A 87 19.63 22.60 -7.11
CA THR A 87 20.34 23.67 -6.39
C THR A 87 21.86 23.50 -6.43
N LYS A 88 22.36 22.26 -6.34
CA LYS A 88 23.80 21.98 -6.45
C LYS A 88 24.34 22.26 -7.85
N GLU A 89 23.57 21.92 -8.88
CA GLU A 89 23.94 22.19 -10.27
C GLU A 89 23.97 23.69 -10.55
N GLN A 90 22.96 24.44 -10.10
CA GLN A 90 22.94 25.90 -10.23
C GLN A 90 24.18 26.54 -9.59
N LEU A 91 24.52 26.15 -8.36
CA LEU A 91 25.70 26.66 -7.67
C LEU A 91 27.00 26.30 -8.40
N ARG A 92 27.10 25.07 -8.94
CA ARG A 92 28.26 24.65 -9.76
C ARG A 92 28.38 25.49 -11.03
N HIS A 93 27.26 25.77 -11.69
CA HIS A 93 27.25 26.60 -12.89
C HIS A 93 27.71 28.03 -12.59
N GLU A 94 27.21 28.65 -11.52
CA GLU A 94 27.66 29.98 -11.10
C GLU A 94 29.16 30.01 -10.77
N LEU A 95 29.65 29.01 -10.03
CA LEU A 95 31.07 28.90 -9.70
C LEU A 95 31.95 28.71 -10.94
N ASN A 96 31.52 27.92 -11.92
CA ASN A 96 32.23 27.74 -13.18
C ASN A 96 32.28 29.05 -13.98
N GLN A 97 31.16 29.77 -14.08
CA GLN A 97 31.13 31.08 -14.75
C GLN A 97 32.08 32.09 -14.09
N LEU A 98 32.15 32.11 -12.76
CA LEU A 98 33.10 32.96 -12.01
C LEU A 98 34.57 32.53 -12.18
N HIS A 99 34.84 31.24 -12.43
CA HIS A 99 36.19 30.78 -12.77
C HIS A 99 36.57 31.21 -14.18
N GLU A 100 35.71 31.00 -15.16
CA GLU A 100 35.96 31.43 -16.55
C GLU A 100 36.23 32.93 -16.64
N LEU A 101 35.46 33.76 -15.91
CA LEU A 101 35.69 35.20 -15.85
C LEU A 101 37.02 35.60 -15.18
N ARG A 102 37.55 34.79 -14.25
CA ARG A 102 38.84 35.03 -13.60
C ARG A 102 40.02 34.63 -14.48
N GLU A 103 39.90 33.51 -15.18
CA GLU A 103 40.92 33.02 -16.13
C GLU A 103 41.06 33.92 -17.35
N PHE A 104 40.03 34.70 -17.70
CA PHE A 104 40.04 35.63 -18.85
C PHE A 104 40.70 37.00 -18.55
N ARG A 105 41.04 37.30 -17.29
CA ARG A 105 41.68 38.56 -16.87
C ARG A 105 43.16 38.36 -16.63
#